data_AF-A0A069RKA0-F1
#
_entry.id   AF-A0A069RKA0-F1
#
_cell.length_a   1.000
_cell.length_b   1.000
_cell.length_c   1.000
_cell.angle_alpha   90.00
_cell.angle_beta   90.00
_cell.angle_gamma   90.00
#
_symmetry.space_group_name_H-M   'P 1'
#
loop_
_entity.id
_entity.type
_entity.pdbx_description
1 polymer ?
#
loop_
_entity_poly.entity_id
_entity_poly.type
_entity_poly.pdbx_seq_one_letter_code
_entity_poly.pdbx_strand_id
1 'polypeptide(L)'
;MRVYIKILIIVVTLATTRIALNEGGKDIPNQGLPQLPKVSLYSNESPFKQLIPEDAKLDPDSDIMMQSMLEAYEKGGFYIAREGWTVAVYFADSNTPRYDVELTAPWAPAKVLKNVPIPDDAVPDSKEGHMSIIDRDSGCEYDFWLSKKENGRWSAAWANAISIDGDGVYPYGYSCRGSGFALLAGVIWPRELKLKRIDHALIFSYPFPKAGGPVEPATESDGNSYREDAIPEGARLQLDPELDLDSLNLTPYEMTIARALQEYGMILGDNGGSGIELEAAIKTVDEEKCPYGEVLPQTDIVYLRNIPIEHFRVLELPPQTSPEKKIVPNACSEWEY
;
A
#
# COMPACT_ATOMS: atom_id res chain seq x y z
N MET A 1 22.66 -74.07 -57.53
CA MET A 1 23.24 -74.58 -56.26
C MET A 1 22.26 -74.21 -55.15
N ARG A 2 21.58 -75.18 -54.53
CA ARG A 2 20.55 -74.99 -53.49
C ARG A 2 21.18 -74.53 -52.17
N VAL A 3 20.60 -73.55 -51.47
CA VAL A 3 20.46 -73.53 -49.99
C VAL A 3 19.19 -72.76 -49.59
N TYR A 4 18.42 -73.35 -48.67
CA TYR A 4 17.19 -72.86 -48.03
C TYR A 4 17.45 -71.83 -46.93
N ILE A 5 16.53 -70.88 -46.70
CA ILE A 5 16.39 -70.20 -45.39
C ILE A 5 14.91 -70.17 -44.97
N LYS A 6 14.65 -70.70 -43.77
CA LYS A 6 13.34 -70.85 -43.11
C LYS A 6 12.87 -69.53 -42.47
N ILE A 7 11.56 -69.35 -42.43
CA ILE A 7 10.81 -68.32 -41.68
C ILE A 7 10.73 -68.70 -40.20
N LEU A 8 10.84 -67.74 -39.28
CA LEU A 8 10.06 -67.73 -38.03
C LEU A 8 9.87 -66.29 -37.50
N ILE A 9 8.63 -65.97 -37.15
CA ILE A 9 8.18 -64.71 -36.53
C ILE A 9 8.48 -64.77 -35.02
N ILE A 10 9.02 -63.68 -34.46
CA ILE A 10 9.10 -63.47 -33.00
C ILE A 10 8.28 -62.23 -32.64
N VAL A 11 7.28 -62.44 -31.78
CA VAL A 11 6.52 -61.41 -31.07
C VAL A 11 7.37 -60.91 -29.91
N VAL A 12 7.54 -59.59 -29.76
CA VAL A 12 8.19 -58.99 -28.57
C VAL A 12 7.21 -58.03 -27.90
N THR A 13 6.90 -58.35 -26.65
CA THR A 13 6.03 -57.64 -25.72
C THR A 13 6.70 -56.36 -25.20
N LEU A 14 5.97 -55.24 -25.16
CA LEU A 14 6.41 -53.99 -24.51
C LEU A 14 6.33 -54.14 -22.99
N ALA A 15 7.48 -54.04 -22.32
CA ALA A 15 7.58 -53.83 -20.88
C ALA A 15 8.04 -52.39 -20.61
N THR A 16 7.29 -51.68 -19.78
CA THR A 16 7.58 -50.31 -19.32
C THR A 16 8.73 -50.33 -18.30
N THR A 17 9.72 -49.46 -18.47
CA THR A 17 10.74 -49.19 -17.45
C THR A 17 10.76 -47.70 -17.14
N ARG A 18 10.44 -47.34 -15.89
CA ARG A 18 10.61 -45.99 -15.34
C ARG A 18 12.11 -45.71 -15.23
N ILE A 19 12.58 -44.65 -15.86
CA ILE A 19 13.92 -44.10 -15.63
C ILE A 19 13.80 -43.02 -14.57
N ALA A 20 14.44 -43.24 -13.42
CA ALA A 20 14.69 -42.20 -12.43
C ALA A 20 15.71 -41.21 -13.02
N LEU A 21 15.35 -39.93 -13.11
CA LEU A 21 16.29 -38.87 -13.47
C LEU A 21 17.04 -38.43 -12.21
N ASN A 22 18.35 -38.57 -12.29
CA ASN A 22 19.33 -38.24 -11.27
C ASN A 22 19.50 -36.71 -11.23
N GLU A 23 19.34 -36.09 -10.06
CA GLU A 23 19.57 -34.67 -9.85
C GLU A 23 21.07 -34.35 -9.98
N GLY A 24 21.38 -33.45 -10.90
CA GLY A 24 22.73 -32.97 -11.19
C GLY A 24 22.66 -31.66 -11.95
N GLY A 25 21.88 -30.71 -11.44
CA GLY A 25 21.88 -29.34 -11.93
C GLY A 25 23.17 -28.66 -11.49
N LYS A 26 24.02 -28.27 -12.45
CA LYS A 26 25.13 -27.36 -12.19
C LYS A 26 24.54 -26.01 -11.78
N ASP A 27 24.89 -25.57 -10.58
CA ASP A 27 24.56 -24.25 -10.07
C ASP A 27 25.04 -23.18 -11.07
N ILE A 28 24.07 -22.54 -11.72
CA ILE A 28 24.28 -21.25 -12.35
C ILE A 28 24.43 -20.26 -11.18
N PRO A 29 25.51 -19.48 -11.07
CA PRO A 29 25.62 -18.49 -10.01
C PRO A 29 24.48 -17.49 -10.19
N ASN A 30 23.51 -17.55 -9.30
CA ASN A 30 22.50 -16.52 -9.15
C ASN A 30 23.27 -15.27 -8.71
N GLN A 31 23.65 -14.40 -9.64
CA GLN A 31 24.08 -13.06 -9.29
C GLN A 31 22.87 -12.39 -8.66
N GLY A 32 22.85 -12.42 -7.33
CA GLY A 32 21.65 -12.29 -6.54
C GLY A 32 20.97 -10.97 -6.79
N LEU A 33 19.81 -11.03 -7.44
CA LEU A 33 18.82 -9.98 -7.26
C LEU A 33 18.57 -9.87 -5.74
N PRO A 34 18.62 -8.65 -5.19
CA PRO A 34 18.30 -8.39 -3.80
C PRO A 34 16.97 -9.02 -3.43
N GLN A 35 16.95 -9.78 -2.34
CA GLN A 35 15.67 -10.23 -1.79
C GLN A 35 14.95 -9.00 -1.24
N LEU A 36 13.79 -8.70 -1.84
CA LEU A 36 12.87 -7.69 -1.31
C LEU A 36 12.58 -8.01 0.17
N PRO A 37 12.71 -7.05 1.09
CA PRO A 37 12.43 -7.30 2.50
C PRO A 37 10.99 -7.82 2.65
N LYS A 38 10.83 -8.91 3.41
CA LYS A 38 9.50 -9.30 3.87
C LYS A 38 9.17 -8.35 5.01
N VAL A 39 8.38 -7.33 4.73
CA VAL A 39 7.82 -6.46 5.76
C VAL A 39 6.46 -7.04 6.13
N SER A 40 6.28 -7.42 7.39
CA SER A 40 4.95 -7.78 7.90
C SER A 40 4.42 -6.54 8.61
N LEU A 41 3.64 -5.72 7.89
CA LEU A 41 3.01 -4.56 8.50
C LEU A 41 1.61 -4.89 8.96
N TYR A 42 1.39 -4.45 10.19
CA TYR A 42 0.26 -4.53 11.08
C TYR A 42 -0.22 -5.93 11.44
N SER A 43 -0.81 -6.01 12.62
CA SER A 43 -1.49 -7.19 13.15
C SER A 43 -2.59 -7.70 12.21
N ASN A 44 -2.98 -8.95 12.37
CA ASN A 44 -4.07 -9.54 11.58
C ASN A 44 -5.43 -8.93 11.93
N GLU A 45 -5.52 -8.18 13.02
CA GLU A 45 -6.68 -7.43 13.49
C GLU A 45 -6.78 -6.05 12.83
N SER A 46 -5.72 -5.59 12.13
CA SER A 46 -5.73 -4.34 11.39
C SER A 46 -6.94 -4.27 10.45
N PRO A 47 -7.65 -3.12 10.35
CA PRO A 47 -8.75 -2.95 9.41
C PRO A 47 -8.30 -3.20 7.95
N PHE A 48 -7.02 -2.95 7.65
CA PHE A 48 -6.43 -3.20 6.33
C PHE A 48 -6.24 -4.68 6.04
N LYS A 49 -6.16 -5.56 7.05
CA LYS A 49 -5.98 -7.01 6.86
C LYS A 49 -7.28 -7.82 6.85
N GLN A 50 -8.42 -7.17 7.07
CA GLN A 50 -9.70 -7.87 7.09
C GLN A 50 -10.17 -8.17 5.67
N LEU A 51 -10.57 -9.39 5.36
CA LEU A 51 -11.35 -9.67 4.15
C LEU A 51 -12.72 -9.00 4.25
N ILE A 52 -13.27 -8.60 3.10
CA ILE A 52 -14.67 -8.16 3.04
C ILE A 52 -15.54 -9.42 3.04
N PRO A 53 -16.51 -9.55 3.97
CA PRO A 53 -17.44 -10.68 3.97
C PRO A 53 -18.26 -10.76 2.67
N GLU A 54 -18.60 -11.98 2.23
CA GLU A 54 -19.45 -12.18 1.04
C GLU A 54 -20.83 -11.51 1.18
N ASP A 55 -21.34 -11.40 2.41
CA ASP A 55 -22.61 -10.78 2.77
C ASP A 55 -22.47 -9.32 3.26
N ALA A 56 -21.33 -8.68 2.98
CA ALA A 56 -21.10 -7.29 3.33
C ALA A 56 -22.21 -6.39 2.77
N LYS A 57 -22.78 -5.58 3.65
CA LYS A 57 -23.84 -4.64 3.28
C LYS A 57 -23.25 -3.43 2.58
N LEU A 58 -24.03 -2.91 1.63
CA LEU A 58 -23.72 -1.65 0.97
C LEU A 58 -24.35 -0.50 1.74
N ASP A 59 -23.69 0.65 1.68
CA ASP A 59 -24.31 1.89 2.13
C ASP A 59 -25.54 2.20 1.24
N PRO A 60 -26.69 2.62 1.81
CA PRO A 60 -27.86 3.00 1.03
C PRO A 60 -27.59 4.08 -0.01
N ASP A 61 -26.59 4.95 0.24
CA ASP A 61 -26.19 6.03 -0.64
C ASP A 61 -24.97 5.67 -1.50
N SER A 62 -24.58 4.39 -1.57
CA SER A 62 -23.44 3.92 -2.38
C SER A 62 -23.51 4.42 -3.84
N ASP A 63 -24.67 4.30 -4.49
CA ASP A 63 -24.85 4.76 -5.88
C ASP A 63 -24.71 6.28 -6.03
N ILE A 64 -25.05 7.04 -4.98
CA ILE A 64 -24.88 8.50 -4.96
C ILE A 64 -23.40 8.81 -4.79
N MET A 65 -22.73 8.21 -3.82
CA MET A 65 -21.30 8.39 -3.56
C MET A 65 -20.43 8.02 -4.76
N MET A 66 -20.79 6.98 -5.51
CA MET A 66 -20.06 6.58 -6.71
C MET A 66 -20.10 7.63 -7.84
N GLN A 67 -21.02 8.58 -7.81
CA GLN A 67 -21.03 9.70 -8.78
C GLN A 67 -19.80 10.59 -8.61
N SER A 68 -19.37 10.85 -7.37
CA SER A 68 -18.17 11.66 -7.12
C SER A 68 -16.89 10.92 -7.50
N MET A 69 -16.86 9.59 -7.38
CA MET A 69 -15.78 8.73 -7.87
C MET A 69 -15.67 8.76 -9.40
N LEU A 70 -16.79 8.65 -10.11
CA LEU A 70 -16.82 8.77 -11.56
C LEU A 70 -16.35 10.16 -12.03
N GLU A 71 -16.79 11.23 -11.36
CA GLU A 71 -16.32 12.60 -11.65
C GLU A 71 -14.80 12.74 -11.40
N ALA A 72 -14.29 12.16 -10.30
CA ALA A 72 -12.86 12.15 -10.02
C ALA A 72 -12.09 11.42 -11.12
N TYR A 73 -12.56 10.24 -11.52
CA TYR A 73 -11.98 9.46 -12.62
C TYR A 73 -11.97 10.24 -13.94
N GLU A 74 -13.05 10.95 -14.29
CA GLU A 74 -13.07 11.79 -15.49
C GLU A 74 -12.06 12.95 -15.42
N LYS A 75 -11.83 13.51 -14.23
CA LYS A 75 -10.90 14.63 -14.02
C LYS A 75 -9.43 14.22 -14.09
N GLY A 76 -9.07 13.10 -13.47
CA GLY A 76 -7.66 12.72 -13.26
C GLY A 76 -7.34 11.25 -13.48
N GLY A 77 -8.33 10.40 -13.76
CA GLY A 77 -8.17 8.95 -13.91
C GLY A 77 -8.02 8.20 -12.59
N PHE A 78 -7.77 6.90 -12.68
CA PHE A 78 -7.39 6.03 -11.57
C PHE A 78 -5.92 5.63 -11.73
N TYR A 79 -5.07 5.89 -10.75
CA TYR A 79 -3.62 5.80 -10.94
C TYR A 79 -2.83 5.51 -9.66
N ILE A 80 -1.54 5.25 -9.83
CA ILE A 80 -0.51 5.21 -8.77
C ILE A 80 0.55 6.26 -9.12
N ALA A 81 0.87 7.19 -8.22
CA ALA A 81 1.99 8.12 -8.42
C ALA A 81 3.30 7.51 -7.93
N ARG A 82 4.42 7.75 -8.65
CA ARG A 82 5.73 7.11 -8.45
C ARG A 82 6.83 8.02 -7.88
N GLU A 83 6.77 9.33 -8.12
CA GLU A 83 7.86 10.25 -7.73
C GLU A 83 7.45 11.31 -6.68
N GLY A 84 6.16 11.59 -6.57
CA GLY A 84 5.60 12.59 -5.67
C GLY A 84 4.15 12.24 -5.38
N TRP A 85 3.61 12.76 -4.26
CA TRP A 85 2.33 12.29 -3.72
C TRP A 85 2.36 10.79 -3.36
N THR A 86 3.52 10.32 -2.93
CA THR A 86 3.79 8.92 -2.57
C THR A 86 4.61 8.87 -1.29
N VAL A 87 4.73 7.69 -0.69
CA VAL A 87 5.50 7.51 0.55
C VAL A 87 6.91 7.03 0.22
N ALA A 88 7.92 7.84 0.55
CA ALA A 88 9.31 7.42 0.51
C ALA A 88 9.62 6.52 1.71
N VAL A 89 10.02 5.26 1.47
CA VAL A 89 10.14 4.24 2.52
C VAL A 89 11.60 3.86 2.77
N TYR A 90 12.00 3.95 4.03
CA TYR A 90 13.34 3.65 4.50
C TYR A 90 13.31 2.57 5.57
N PHE A 91 14.43 1.86 5.71
CA PHE A 91 14.63 0.90 6.78
C PHE A 91 15.75 1.36 7.69
N ALA A 92 15.53 1.23 8.99
CA ALA A 92 16.53 1.47 10.01
C ALA A 92 16.81 0.19 10.82
N ASP A 93 17.92 0.24 11.54
CA ASP A 93 18.36 -0.73 12.53
C ASP A 93 19.20 -0.02 13.62
N SER A 94 19.76 -0.77 14.55
CA SER A 94 20.58 -0.28 15.67
C SER A 94 21.83 0.49 15.27
N ASN A 95 22.30 0.40 14.01
CA ASN A 95 23.43 1.18 13.51
C ASN A 95 23.00 2.48 12.83
N THR A 96 21.70 2.70 12.64
CA THR A 96 21.17 3.90 11.99
C THR A 96 21.34 5.11 12.91
N PRO A 97 21.91 6.24 12.43
CA PRO A 97 22.04 7.43 13.25
C PRO A 97 20.67 7.95 13.69
N ARG A 98 20.62 8.46 14.92
CA ARG A 98 19.39 9.00 15.52
C ARG A 98 19.42 10.52 15.56
N TYR A 99 18.28 11.13 15.24
CA TYR A 99 18.09 12.56 15.16
C TYR A 99 16.86 12.98 15.95
N ASP A 100 16.92 14.20 16.49
CA ASP A 100 15.73 14.91 16.94
C ASP A 100 15.13 15.66 15.74
N VAL A 101 13.82 15.56 15.56
CA VAL A 101 13.08 16.14 14.43
C VAL A 101 12.23 17.29 14.95
N GLU A 102 12.52 18.50 14.48
CA GLU A 102 11.74 19.71 14.81
C GLU A 102 10.38 19.70 14.12
N LEU A 103 9.31 19.97 14.87
CA LEU A 103 7.93 20.00 14.40
C LEU A 103 7.47 21.45 14.23
N THR A 104 7.13 21.80 12.99
CA THR A 104 7.01 23.20 12.56
C THR A 104 5.57 23.66 12.34
N ALA A 105 4.61 22.75 12.26
CA ALA A 105 3.21 23.15 12.07
C ALA A 105 2.72 23.99 13.27
N PRO A 106 2.00 25.11 13.04
CA PRO A 106 1.55 25.97 14.13
C PRO A 106 0.52 25.29 15.05
N TRP A 107 -0.17 24.27 14.53
CA TRP A 107 -1.14 23.45 15.27
C TRP A 107 -0.51 22.25 15.98
N ALA A 108 0.79 21.99 15.78
CA ALA A 108 1.50 20.85 16.36
C ALA A 108 1.48 20.94 17.89
N PRO A 109 0.95 19.92 18.61
CA PRO A 109 0.94 19.92 20.06
C PRO A 109 2.34 19.76 20.68
N ALA A 110 3.28 19.15 19.96
CA ALA A 110 4.69 18.99 20.36
C ALA A 110 5.63 19.79 19.45
N LYS A 111 6.85 20.07 19.92
CA LYS A 111 7.91 20.80 19.21
C LYS A 111 9.00 19.91 18.64
N VAL A 112 9.25 18.74 19.25
CA VAL A 112 10.28 17.82 18.79
C VAL A 112 9.80 16.38 18.95
N LEU A 113 10.00 15.56 17.92
CA LEU A 113 10.01 14.10 18.04
C LEU A 113 11.46 13.65 18.19
N LYS A 114 11.79 13.05 19.33
CA LYS A 114 13.18 12.74 19.71
C LYS A 114 13.65 11.39 19.20
N ASN A 115 14.97 11.28 19.06
CA ASN A 115 15.67 10.00 18.93
C ASN A 115 15.16 9.11 17.76
N VAL A 116 14.81 9.72 16.64
CA VAL A 116 14.30 9.07 15.43
C VAL A 116 15.46 8.46 14.63
N PRO A 117 15.42 7.17 14.25
CA PRO A 117 16.50 6.54 13.49
C PRO A 117 16.37 6.86 12.00
N ILE A 118 17.08 7.88 11.51
CA ILE A 118 16.96 8.32 10.11
C ILE A 118 18.23 7.94 9.32
N PRO A 119 18.15 7.09 8.29
CA PRO A 119 19.30 6.79 7.44
C PRO A 119 19.95 8.06 6.84
N ASP A 120 21.27 8.04 6.69
CA ASP A 120 22.02 9.22 6.18
C ASP A 120 21.61 9.62 4.76
N ASP A 121 21.22 8.63 3.96
CA ASP A 121 20.75 8.72 2.59
C ASP A 121 19.23 8.93 2.48
N ALA A 122 18.54 9.17 3.60
CA ALA A 122 17.11 9.44 3.59
C ALA A 122 16.77 10.74 2.85
N VAL A 123 15.93 10.62 1.83
CA VAL A 123 15.37 11.71 1.04
C VAL A 123 13.84 11.59 0.99
N PRO A 124 13.09 12.55 1.55
CA PRO A 124 11.63 12.58 1.47
C PRO A 124 11.10 12.57 0.02
N ASP A 125 9.80 12.34 -0.16
CA ASP A 125 9.18 12.53 -1.47
C ASP A 125 9.31 13.99 -1.95
N SER A 126 9.27 14.19 -3.26
CA SER A 126 9.60 15.47 -3.90
C SER A 126 8.51 16.54 -3.80
N LYS A 127 7.28 16.18 -3.39
CA LYS A 127 6.11 17.07 -3.36
C LYS A 127 5.74 17.47 -1.95
N GLU A 128 5.45 16.49 -1.09
CA GLU A 128 4.88 16.76 0.24
C GLU A 128 5.80 16.33 1.38
N GLY A 129 7.04 15.96 1.06
CA GLY A 129 8.01 15.50 2.04
C GLY A 129 7.51 14.32 2.88
N HIS A 130 6.59 13.53 2.35
CA HIS A 130 6.16 12.25 2.88
C HIS A 130 7.35 11.29 2.91
N MET A 131 7.54 10.72 4.09
CA MET A 131 8.57 9.73 4.33
C MET A 131 8.08 8.83 5.46
N SER A 132 8.39 7.54 5.36
CA SER A 132 8.23 6.58 6.44
C SER A 132 9.51 5.81 6.66
N ILE A 133 9.81 5.52 7.92
CA ILE A 133 10.98 4.73 8.31
C ILE A 133 10.52 3.55 9.15
N ILE A 134 10.92 2.35 8.76
CA ILE A 134 10.69 1.13 9.54
C ILE A 134 11.98 0.78 10.29
N ASP A 135 11.98 0.96 11.60
CA ASP A 135 13.04 0.47 12.49
C ASP A 135 12.79 -1.01 12.81
N ARG A 136 13.62 -1.87 12.19
CA ARG A 136 13.46 -3.34 12.26
C ARG A 136 13.86 -3.91 13.61
N ASP A 137 14.64 -3.18 14.41
CA ASP A 137 15.09 -3.65 15.71
C ASP A 137 14.07 -3.32 16.80
N SER A 138 13.41 -2.15 16.70
CA SER A 138 12.38 -1.74 17.66
C SER A 138 10.95 -2.11 17.27
N GLY A 139 10.69 -2.43 15.99
CA GLY A 139 9.33 -2.70 15.51
C GLY A 139 8.49 -1.42 15.40
N CYS A 140 9.13 -0.30 15.07
CA CYS A 140 8.50 1.01 14.99
C CYS A 140 8.50 1.56 13.56
N GLU A 141 7.39 2.18 13.20
CA GLU A 141 7.23 3.01 12.02
C GLU A 141 7.24 4.47 12.45
N TYR A 142 8.03 5.29 11.75
CA TYR A 142 8.08 6.74 11.91
C TYR A 142 7.61 7.40 10.63
N ASP A 143 6.56 8.20 10.72
CA ASP A 143 5.95 8.90 9.60
C ASP A 143 6.23 10.39 9.67
N PHE A 144 6.41 11.01 8.50
CA PHE A 144 6.68 12.44 8.39
C PHE A 144 5.86 13.09 7.29
N TRP A 145 5.37 14.30 7.55
CA TRP A 145 4.72 15.20 6.60
C TRP A 145 5.50 16.51 6.48
N LEU A 146 5.75 16.94 5.24
CA LEU A 146 6.60 18.09 4.88
C LEU A 146 7.99 18.00 5.51
N SER A 147 8.58 16.80 5.52
CA SER A 147 9.91 16.58 6.07
C SER A 147 11.01 17.11 5.15
N LYS A 148 12.08 17.61 5.76
CA LYS A 148 13.26 18.13 5.08
C LYS A 148 14.50 18.05 5.95
N LYS A 149 15.65 17.94 5.30
CA LYS A 149 16.99 17.98 5.92
C LYS A 149 17.73 19.23 5.45
N GLU A 150 18.03 20.14 6.36
CA GLU A 150 18.75 21.40 6.07
C GLU A 150 19.97 21.52 6.99
N ASN A 151 21.17 21.67 6.41
CA ASN A 151 22.43 21.80 7.17
C ASN A 151 22.62 20.69 8.23
N GLY A 152 22.23 19.45 7.91
CA GLY A 152 22.34 18.29 8.79
C GLY A 152 21.28 18.19 9.89
N ARG A 153 20.27 19.08 9.91
CA ARG A 153 19.15 19.05 10.86
C ARG A 153 17.85 18.66 10.17
N TRP A 154 17.05 17.84 10.86
CA TRP A 154 15.75 17.38 10.38
C TRP A 154 14.62 18.23 10.95
N SER A 155 13.65 18.53 10.09
CA SER A 155 12.39 19.17 10.48
C SER A 155 11.25 18.57 9.65
N ALA A 156 10.03 18.63 10.18
CA ALA A 156 8.80 18.27 9.50
C ALA A 156 7.69 19.26 9.90
N ALA A 157 6.64 19.40 9.10
CA ALA A 157 5.44 20.07 9.59
C ALA A 157 4.80 19.23 10.70
N TRP A 158 4.71 17.91 10.47
CA TRP A 158 4.30 16.95 11.47
C TRP A 158 5.04 15.62 11.31
N ALA A 159 5.22 14.90 12.41
CA ALA A 159 5.76 13.55 12.45
C ALA A 159 5.11 12.78 13.59
N ASN A 160 4.93 11.48 13.43
CA ASN A 160 4.46 10.60 14.50
C ASN A 160 5.07 9.20 14.35
N ALA A 161 4.93 8.36 15.36
CA ALA A 161 5.44 7.00 15.33
C ALA A 161 4.44 6.02 15.94
N ILE A 162 4.34 4.83 15.35
CA ILE A 162 3.47 3.75 15.76
C ILE A 162 4.21 2.41 15.68
N SER A 163 3.72 1.39 16.39
CA SER A 163 4.26 0.04 16.27
C SER A 163 3.77 -0.63 14.98
N ILE A 164 4.68 -1.31 14.28
CA ILE A 164 4.34 -2.13 13.10
C ILE A 164 3.54 -3.39 13.45
N ASP A 165 3.49 -3.78 14.73
CA ASP A 165 2.66 -4.87 15.23
C ASP A 165 1.25 -4.37 15.63
N GLY A 166 0.98 -3.07 15.51
CA GLY A 166 -0.32 -2.45 15.78
C GLY A 166 -1.36 -2.69 14.68
N ASP A 167 -2.40 -1.87 14.61
CA ASP A 167 -3.43 -1.93 13.56
C ASP A 167 -3.19 -0.95 12.39
N GLY A 168 -2.19 -0.07 12.52
CA GLY A 168 -1.88 0.97 11.53
C GLY A 168 -2.76 2.22 11.67
N VAL A 169 -3.44 2.41 12.81
CA VAL A 169 -4.33 3.53 13.07
C VAL A 169 -3.86 4.30 14.31
N TYR A 170 -3.61 5.61 14.17
CA TYR A 170 -3.38 6.47 15.33
C TYR A 170 -4.71 6.70 16.05
N PRO A 171 -4.87 6.35 17.35
CA PRO A 171 -6.21 6.30 17.97
C PRO A 171 -6.95 7.64 18.10
N TYR A 172 -6.27 8.77 17.96
CA TYR A 172 -6.83 10.12 18.15
C TYR A 172 -6.29 11.10 17.11
N GLY A 173 -6.14 10.63 15.86
CA GLY A 173 -5.56 11.39 14.76
C GLY A 173 -4.09 11.76 15.00
N TYR A 174 -3.69 12.92 14.49
CA TYR A 174 -2.29 13.34 14.42
C TYR A 174 -1.40 12.30 13.72
N SER A 175 -1.93 11.67 12.68
CA SER A 175 -1.11 10.96 11.72
C SER A 175 -0.45 11.96 10.76
N CYS A 176 0.41 11.47 9.88
CA CYS A 176 0.95 12.26 8.77
C CYS A 176 0.06 12.18 7.51
N ARG A 177 -1.20 11.76 7.68
CA ARG A 177 -2.21 11.55 6.66
C ARG A 177 -3.52 12.22 7.10
N GLY A 178 -4.40 12.62 6.19
CA GLY A 178 -5.69 13.27 6.52
C GLY A 178 -6.62 12.45 7.43
N SER A 179 -6.48 11.12 7.45
CA SER A 179 -7.42 10.16 8.05
C SER A 179 -7.06 9.60 9.44
N GLY A 180 -5.84 9.77 9.91
CA GLY A 180 -5.38 9.13 11.16
C GLY A 180 -4.73 7.77 10.93
N PHE A 181 -4.61 7.31 9.68
CA PHE A 181 -3.87 6.10 9.35
C PHE A 181 -2.37 6.37 9.25
N ALA A 182 -1.57 5.37 9.62
CA ALA A 182 -0.14 5.37 9.36
C ALA A 182 0.15 5.44 7.85
N LEU A 183 1.28 6.05 7.47
CA LEU A 183 1.58 6.27 6.06
C LEU A 183 1.76 4.96 5.31
N LEU A 184 2.25 3.90 5.95
CA LEU A 184 2.38 2.59 5.32
C LEU A 184 1.11 1.74 5.35
N ALA A 185 0.02 2.22 5.92
CA ALA A 185 -1.26 1.54 5.90
C ALA A 185 -1.88 1.55 4.50
N GLY A 186 -2.11 0.35 3.95
CA GLY A 186 -2.72 0.15 2.65
C GLY A 186 -1.84 0.47 1.44
N VAL A 187 -0.55 0.78 1.62
CA VAL A 187 0.36 1.02 0.49
C VAL A 187 0.71 -0.28 -0.23
N ILE A 188 0.76 -0.24 -1.57
CA ILE A 188 1.15 -1.38 -2.39
C ILE A 188 2.68 -1.57 -2.35
N TRP A 189 3.14 -2.80 -2.11
CA TRP A 189 4.55 -3.14 -2.08
C TRP A 189 5.02 -3.80 -3.39
N PRO A 190 6.32 -3.66 -3.77
CA PRO A 190 6.83 -4.23 -5.03
C PRO A 190 6.76 -5.75 -5.00
N ARG A 191 6.97 -6.32 -3.81
CA ARG A 191 6.98 -7.75 -3.56
C ARG A 191 5.62 -8.36 -3.83
N GLU A 192 4.54 -7.65 -3.50
CA GLU A 192 3.17 -8.12 -3.67
C GLU A 192 2.82 -8.22 -5.15
N LEU A 193 3.18 -7.19 -5.93
CA LEU A 193 3.00 -7.21 -7.37
C LEU A 193 3.85 -8.29 -8.05
N LYS A 194 5.09 -8.51 -7.58
CA LYS A 194 5.96 -9.60 -8.08
C LYS A 194 5.41 -10.99 -7.75
N LEU A 195 4.81 -11.16 -6.58
CA LEU A 195 4.17 -12.40 -6.13
C LEU A 195 2.74 -12.55 -6.65
N LYS A 196 2.19 -11.53 -7.31
CA LYS A 196 0.81 -11.45 -7.81
C LYS A 196 -0.24 -11.67 -6.71
N ARG A 197 0.05 -11.16 -5.51
CA ARG A 197 -0.81 -11.27 -4.34
C ARG A 197 -0.59 -10.07 -3.42
N ILE A 198 -1.66 -9.33 -3.16
CA ILE A 198 -1.77 -8.30 -2.12
C ILE A 198 -2.83 -8.81 -1.16
N ASP A 199 -2.49 -8.95 0.12
CA ASP A 199 -3.34 -9.54 1.16
C ASP A 199 -3.86 -8.47 2.15
N HIS A 200 -4.13 -7.26 1.64
CA HIS A 200 -4.65 -6.14 2.42
C HIS A 200 -5.48 -5.18 1.57
N ALA A 201 -6.29 -4.35 2.23
CA ALA A 201 -7.04 -3.26 1.62
C ALA A 201 -6.06 -2.17 1.16
N LEU A 202 -6.37 -1.52 0.04
CA LEU A 202 -5.51 -0.47 -0.51
C LEU A 202 -5.91 0.89 0.06
N ILE A 203 -4.93 1.75 0.31
CA ILE A 203 -5.22 3.15 0.65
C ILE A 203 -5.47 3.92 -0.63
N PHE A 204 -6.45 4.83 -0.61
CA PHE A 204 -6.65 5.75 -1.72
C PHE A 204 -6.94 7.18 -1.27
N SER A 205 -6.66 8.13 -2.15
CA SER A 205 -7.06 9.54 -2.03
C SER A 205 -7.85 9.98 -3.26
N TYR A 206 -8.68 11.00 -3.08
CA TYR A 206 -9.50 11.58 -4.17
C TYR A 206 -9.93 13.02 -3.81
N PRO A 207 -10.47 13.82 -4.74
CA PRO A 207 -10.65 15.27 -4.56
C PRO A 207 -11.85 15.73 -3.74
N PHE A 208 -12.72 14.82 -3.28
CA PHE A 208 -13.98 15.23 -2.64
C PHE A 208 -14.23 14.67 -1.23
N PRO A 209 -13.22 14.42 -0.36
CA PRO A 209 -13.46 13.88 0.97
C PRO A 209 -14.46 14.74 1.76
N LYS A 210 -15.46 14.06 2.34
CA LYS A 210 -16.61 14.69 2.98
C LYS A 210 -16.20 15.47 4.22
N ALA A 211 -16.69 16.69 4.35
CA ALA A 211 -16.58 17.46 5.57
C ALA A 211 -17.41 16.83 6.71
N GLY A 212 -17.09 17.18 7.95
CA GLY A 212 -17.85 16.75 9.13
C GLY A 212 -17.21 15.64 9.96
N GLY A 213 -16.03 15.15 9.55
CA GLY A 213 -15.23 14.20 10.31
C GLY A 213 -15.16 12.80 9.68
N PRO A 214 -14.35 11.90 10.25
CA PRO A 214 -14.15 10.56 9.71
C PRO A 214 -15.29 9.61 10.04
N VAL A 215 -15.33 8.48 9.33
CA VAL A 215 -16.01 7.26 9.75
C VAL A 215 -14.96 6.22 10.18
N GLU A 216 -15.27 5.38 11.16
CA GLU A 216 -14.35 4.31 11.57
C GLU A 216 -13.95 3.42 10.38
N PRO A 217 -12.68 3.02 10.25
CA PRO A 217 -11.63 3.09 11.28
C PRO A 217 -10.82 4.40 11.28
N ALA A 218 -11.14 5.38 10.43
CA ALA A 218 -10.42 6.66 10.45
C ALA A 218 -10.71 7.44 11.75
N THR A 219 -9.69 8.13 12.25
CA THR A 219 -9.70 8.81 13.55
C THR A 219 -9.45 10.31 13.44
N GLU A 220 -9.22 10.81 12.23
CA GLU A 220 -9.29 12.22 11.89
C GLU A 220 -9.75 12.37 10.45
N SER A 221 -10.08 13.60 10.07
CA SER A 221 -10.37 13.91 8.68
C SER A 221 -9.90 15.31 8.35
N ASP A 222 -9.38 15.50 7.14
CA ASP A 222 -9.11 16.79 6.51
C ASP A 222 -10.13 17.14 5.40
N GLY A 223 -11.18 16.32 5.28
CA GLY A 223 -12.28 16.48 4.36
C GLY A 223 -12.95 17.85 4.44
N ASN A 224 -13.18 18.45 3.28
CA ASN A 224 -13.72 19.81 3.14
C ASN A 224 -14.87 19.92 2.12
N SER A 225 -15.34 18.78 1.59
CA SER A 225 -16.46 18.73 0.64
C SER A 225 -17.80 18.66 1.36
N TYR A 226 -18.70 19.59 1.05
CA TYR A 226 -20.08 19.59 1.55
C TYR A 226 -21.08 19.00 0.54
N ARG A 227 -20.58 18.27 -0.47
CA ARG A 227 -21.44 17.64 -1.48
C ARG A 227 -22.22 16.48 -0.87
N GLU A 228 -23.40 16.22 -1.44
CA GLU A 228 -24.24 15.10 -1.04
C GLU A 228 -23.54 13.76 -1.32
N ASP A 229 -22.90 13.64 -2.48
CA ASP A 229 -22.14 12.47 -2.96
C ASP A 229 -20.68 12.39 -2.44
N ALA A 230 -20.29 13.26 -1.51
CA ALA A 230 -18.96 13.20 -0.92
C ALA A 230 -18.84 12.01 0.04
N ILE A 231 -17.75 11.27 -0.12
CA ILE A 231 -17.35 10.10 0.68
C ILE A 231 -16.48 10.56 1.86
N PRO A 232 -16.79 10.18 3.12
CA PRO A 232 -15.97 10.51 4.29
C PRO A 232 -14.71 9.63 4.36
N GLU A 233 -13.61 10.19 4.86
CA GLU A 233 -12.40 9.39 5.13
C GLU A 233 -12.68 8.26 6.13
N GLY A 234 -12.04 7.12 5.91
CA GLY A 234 -12.33 5.84 6.55
C GLY A 234 -13.37 4.98 5.81
N ALA A 235 -14.12 5.55 4.86
CA ALA A 235 -15.04 4.77 4.05
C ALA A 235 -14.30 3.70 3.24
N ARG A 236 -14.85 2.48 3.23
CA ARG A 236 -14.29 1.34 2.50
C ARG A 236 -15.12 1.08 1.24
N LEU A 237 -14.43 1.07 0.11
CA LEU A 237 -15.00 0.78 -1.21
C LEU A 237 -14.50 -0.59 -1.68
N GLN A 238 -15.33 -1.31 -2.42
CA GLN A 238 -15.02 -2.64 -2.94
C GLN A 238 -15.27 -2.66 -4.45
N LEU A 239 -14.34 -3.22 -5.23
CA LEU A 239 -14.65 -3.58 -6.61
C LEU A 239 -15.61 -4.77 -6.57
N ASP A 240 -16.72 -4.72 -7.32
CA ASP A 240 -17.75 -5.77 -7.31
C ASP A 240 -17.13 -7.19 -7.35
N PRO A 241 -17.29 -8.02 -6.30
CA PRO A 241 -16.66 -9.34 -6.23
C PRO A 241 -17.20 -10.31 -7.29
N GLU A 242 -18.37 -10.02 -7.87
CA GLU A 242 -18.95 -10.83 -8.96
C GLU A 242 -18.46 -10.40 -10.34
N LEU A 243 -17.69 -9.31 -10.44
CA LEU A 243 -17.08 -8.88 -11.71
C LEU A 243 -16.05 -9.91 -12.17
N ASP A 244 -16.27 -10.49 -13.34
CA ASP A 244 -15.32 -11.41 -13.98
C ASP A 244 -14.08 -10.65 -14.48
N LEU A 245 -13.00 -10.68 -13.70
CA LEU A 245 -11.75 -10.02 -14.05
C LEU A 245 -11.07 -10.61 -15.29
N ASP A 246 -11.32 -11.87 -15.65
CA ASP A 246 -10.73 -12.50 -16.84
C ASP A 246 -11.41 -12.01 -18.14
N SER A 247 -12.61 -11.43 -18.02
CA SER A 247 -13.29 -10.74 -19.12
C SER A 247 -12.68 -9.36 -19.45
N LEU A 248 -11.88 -8.82 -18.52
CA LEU A 248 -11.23 -7.53 -18.66
C LEU A 248 -9.83 -7.67 -19.27
N ASN A 249 -9.41 -6.67 -20.04
CA ASN A 249 -8.07 -6.63 -20.64
C ASN A 249 -7.01 -6.11 -19.64
N LEU A 250 -6.99 -6.66 -18.42
CA LEU A 250 -6.10 -6.24 -17.34
C LEU A 250 -4.64 -6.62 -17.66
N THR A 251 -3.71 -5.70 -17.42
CA THR A 251 -2.30 -6.05 -17.33
C THR A 251 -2.03 -6.94 -16.11
N PRO A 252 -0.88 -7.64 -16.02
CA PRO A 252 -0.58 -8.51 -14.88
C PRO A 252 -0.59 -7.80 -13.51
N TYR A 253 -0.18 -6.53 -13.45
CA TYR A 253 -0.22 -5.75 -12.21
C TYR A 253 -1.64 -5.26 -11.91
N GLU A 254 -2.40 -4.81 -12.91
CA GLU A 254 -3.82 -4.45 -12.72
C GLU A 254 -4.65 -5.66 -12.26
N MET A 255 -4.39 -6.87 -12.78
CA MET A 255 -5.03 -8.10 -12.30
C MET A 255 -4.74 -8.37 -10.82
N THR A 256 -3.50 -8.12 -10.38
CA THR A 256 -3.13 -8.29 -8.97
C THR A 256 -3.85 -7.29 -8.08
N ILE A 257 -3.92 -6.03 -8.51
CA ILE A 257 -4.59 -4.93 -7.81
C ILE A 257 -6.11 -5.13 -7.79
N ALA A 258 -6.73 -5.48 -8.91
CA ALA A 258 -8.17 -5.72 -9.03
C ALA A 258 -8.65 -6.85 -8.11
N ARG A 259 -7.87 -7.94 -7.98
CA ARG A 259 -8.18 -9.01 -7.01
C ARG A 259 -8.15 -8.51 -5.57
N ALA A 260 -7.16 -7.69 -5.21
CA ALA A 260 -7.10 -7.08 -3.89
C ALA A 260 -8.29 -6.15 -3.64
N LEU A 261 -8.71 -5.39 -4.65
CA LEU A 261 -9.88 -4.52 -4.59
C LEU A 261 -11.21 -5.30 -4.49
N GLN A 262 -11.29 -6.54 -4.98
CA GLN A 262 -12.43 -7.43 -4.76
C GLN A 262 -12.40 -8.05 -3.35
N GLU A 263 -11.27 -8.59 -2.91
CA GLU A 263 -11.15 -9.33 -1.65
C GLU A 263 -11.09 -8.43 -0.41
N TYR A 264 -10.37 -7.32 -0.51
CA TYR A 264 -10.09 -6.38 0.58
C TYR A 264 -10.56 -4.95 0.28
N GLY A 265 -10.83 -4.60 -0.97
CA GLY A 265 -11.26 -3.24 -1.29
C GLY A 265 -10.18 -2.18 -1.07
N MET A 266 -10.61 -0.94 -0.97
CA MET A 266 -9.78 0.23 -0.71
C MET A 266 -10.44 1.15 0.32
N ILE A 267 -9.64 1.82 1.15
CA ILE A 267 -10.11 2.70 2.23
C ILE A 267 -9.68 4.12 1.91
N LEU A 268 -10.62 5.06 2.00
CA LEU A 268 -10.34 6.47 1.76
C LEU A 268 -9.47 7.00 2.91
N GLY A 269 -8.26 7.40 2.57
CA GLY A 269 -7.24 7.78 3.53
C GLY A 269 -6.83 9.24 3.51
N ASP A 270 -7.08 9.97 2.42
CA ASP A 270 -6.54 11.32 2.28
C ASP A 270 -7.32 12.16 1.28
N ASN A 271 -7.10 13.47 1.36
CA ASN A 271 -7.53 14.42 0.34
C ASN A 271 -6.55 14.45 -0.83
N GLY A 272 -7.03 14.08 -2.01
CA GLY A 272 -6.24 14.04 -3.24
C GLY A 272 -6.45 15.26 -4.13
N GLY A 273 -5.51 15.52 -5.02
CA GLY A 273 -5.61 16.63 -5.97
C GLY A 273 -6.64 16.40 -7.07
N SER A 274 -6.35 15.50 -8.03
CA SER A 274 -7.24 15.21 -9.15
C SER A 274 -7.17 13.73 -9.49
N GLY A 275 -8.32 13.09 -9.70
CA GLY A 275 -8.35 11.65 -9.95
C GLY A 275 -8.54 10.84 -8.67
N ILE A 276 -8.31 9.54 -8.79
CA ILE A 276 -8.30 8.58 -7.70
C ILE A 276 -6.90 8.00 -7.67
N GLU A 277 -6.23 8.10 -6.54
CA GLU A 277 -4.86 7.67 -6.39
C GLU A 277 -4.77 6.49 -5.41
N LEU A 278 -4.11 5.41 -5.82
CA LEU A 278 -3.60 4.40 -4.90
C LEU A 278 -2.14 4.67 -4.60
N GLU A 279 -1.74 4.47 -3.36
CA GLU A 279 -0.34 4.67 -2.96
C GLU A 279 0.46 3.37 -3.04
N ALA A 280 1.73 3.49 -3.43
CA ALA A 280 2.67 2.39 -3.40
C ALA A 280 4.02 2.84 -2.82
N ALA A 281 4.76 1.92 -2.21
CA ALA A 281 6.02 2.20 -1.51
C ALA A 281 7.20 2.39 -2.49
N ILE A 282 7.15 3.39 -3.38
CA ILE A 282 7.91 3.38 -4.65
C ILE A 282 9.36 3.87 -4.51
N LYS A 283 9.64 4.73 -3.54
CA LYS A 283 11.00 5.20 -3.27
C LYS A 283 11.59 4.46 -2.07
N THR A 284 12.31 3.37 -2.33
CA THR A 284 13.28 2.83 -1.37
C THR A 284 14.67 3.18 -1.90
N VAL A 285 15.61 3.53 -1.02
CA VAL A 285 16.94 4.13 -1.35
C VAL A 285 17.82 3.30 -2.26
N ASP A 286 17.40 2.08 -2.51
CA ASP A 286 18.18 1.17 -3.29
C ASP A 286 17.43 0.94 -4.59
N GLU A 287 17.43 1.91 -5.50
CA GLU A 287 16.82 1.79 -6.83
C GLU A 287 17.36 0.59 -7.62
N GLU A 288 18.63 0.19 -7.38
CA GLU A 288 19.21 -1.06 -7.88
C GLU A 288 18.65 -2.32 -7.19
N LYS A 289 18.02 -2.17 -6.03
CA LYS A 289 17.35 -3.24 -5.25
C LYS A 289 15.84 -3.06 -5.09
N CYS A 290 15.26 -2.04 -5.73
CA CYS A 290 13.86 -1.70 -5.71
C CYS A 290 13.26 -2.06 -7.08
N PRO A 291 12.79 -3.30 -7.28
CA PRO A 291 12.49 -3.87 -8.59
C PRO A 291 11.16 -3.37 -9.16
N TYR A 292 10.63 -2.20 -8.76
CA TYR A 292 9.41 -1.66 -9.38
C TYR A 292 9.59 -1.40 -10.87
N GLY A 293 10.81 -1.09 -11.31
CA GLY A 293 11.10 -0.89 -12.73
C GLY A 293 10.79 -2.10 -13.62
N GLU A 294 10.69 -3.30 -13.03
CA GLU A 294 10.27 -4.52 -13.75
C GLU A 294 8.75 -4.79 -13.65
N VAL A 295 8.06 -4.23 -12.66
CA VAL A 295 6.70 -4.63 -12.31
C VAL A 295 5.65 -3.56 -12.64
N LEU A 296 6.01 -2.28 -12.55
CA LEU A 296 5.19 -1.15 -12.97
C LEU A 296 5.88 -0.36 -14.08
N PRO A 297 5.13 0.32 -14.96
CA PRO A 297 5.70 1.23 -15.96
C PRO A 297 6.63 2.28 -15.34
N GLN A 298 7.73 2.59 -16.05
CA GLN A 298 8.70 3.61 -15.65
C GLN A 298 8.22 5.04 -16.00
N THR A 299 7.09 5.44 -15.44
CA THR A 299 6.49 6.77 -15.58
C THR A 299 6.20 7.38 -14.21
N ASP A 300 6.05 8.70 -14.13
CA ASP A 300 5.72 9.41 -12.87
C ASP A 300 4.34 9.00 -12.35
N ILE A 301 3.42 8.72 -13.26
CA ILE A 301 2.05 8.28 -12.98
C ILE A 301 1.79 7.00 -13.75
N VAL A 302 1.25 5.98 -13.07
CA VAL A 302 0.83 4.70 -13.66
C VAL A 302 -0.69 4.63 -13.62
N TYR A 303 -1.34 4.78 -14.77
CA TYR A 303 -2.80 4.68 -14.88
C TYR A 303 -3.27 3.22 -14.87
N LEU A 304 -4.32 2.95 -14.08
CA LEU A 304 -5.01 1.68 -13.93
C LEU A 304 -6.25 1.63 -14.85
N ARG A 305 -6.04 1.86 -16.15
CA ARG A 305 -7.11 2.14 -17.14
C ARG A 305 -8.09 1.00 -17.34
N ASN A 306 -7.69 -0.23 -17.04
CA ASN A 306 -8.51 -1.42 -17.29
C ASN A 306 -9.32 -1.85 -16.05
N ILE A 307 -9.17 -1.18 -14.91
CA ILE A 307 -9.99 -1.40 -13.70
C ILE A 307 -11.20 -0.45 -13.76
N PRO A 308 -12.43 -0.96 -13.86
CA PRO A 308 -13.59 -0.11 -14.13
C PRO A 308 -14.15 0.49 -12.83
N ILE A 309 -14.02 1.81 -12.68
CA ILE A 309 -14.46 2.55 -11.49
C ILE A 309 -15.97 2.44 -11.28
N GLU A 310 -16.74 2.33 -12.35
CA GLU A 310 -18.21 2.17 -12.32
C GLU A 310 -18.69 0.88 -11.65
N HIS A 311 -17.80 -0.09 -11.43
CA HIS A 311 -18.11 -1.34 -10.73
C HIS A 311 -17.73 -1.32 -9.24
N PHE A 312 -17.30 -0.18 -8.70
CA PHE A 312 -17.09 -0.05 -7.27
C PHE A 312 -18.40 0.20 -6.51
N ARG A 313 -18.41 -0.22 -5.25
CA ARG A 313 -19.50 -0.01 -4.30
C ARG A 313 -18.95 0.42 -2.95
N VAL A 314 -19.67 1.30 -2.26
CA VAL A 314 -19.33 1.74 -0.91
C VAL A 314 -19.97 0.79 0.10
N LEU A 315 -19.19 0.24 1.02
CA LEU A 315 -19.70 -0.59 2.10
C LEU A 315 -20.45 0.24 3.14
N GLU A 316 -21.37 -0.37 3.88
CA GLU A 316 -22.17 0.28 4.93
C GLU A 316 -21.28 1.11 5.87
N LEU A 317 -21.54 2.41 5.94
CA LEU A 317 -20.73 3.32 6.74
C LEU A 317 -21.29 3.48 8.16
N PRO A 318 -20.42 3.50 9.20
CA PRO A 318 -20.82 4.00 10.50
C PRO A 318 -21.05 5.52 10.44
N PRO A 319 -21.70 6.12 11.45
CA PRO A 319 -21.86 7.58 11.49
C PRO A 319 -20.51 8.30 11.55
N GLN A 320 -20.42 9.48 10.92
CA GLN A 320 -19.25 10.35 11.08
C GLN A 320 -19.06 10.74 12.55
N THR A 321 -17.80 10.79 12.97
CA THR A 321 -17.41 11.15 14.34
C THR A 321 -16.62 12.46 14.36
N SER A 322 -16.44 13.04 15.54
CA SER A 322 -15.58 14.22 15.73
C SER A 322 -14.64 13.96 16.91
N PRO A 323 -13.65 13.08 16.72
CA PRO A 323 -12.76 12.65 17.78
C PRO A 323 -11.89 13.80 18.27
N GLU A 324 -11.62 13.82 19.59
CA GLU A 324 -10.67 14.75 20.18
C GLU A 324 -9.25 14.37 19.74
N LYS A 325 -8.50 15.32 19.16
CA LYS A 325 -7.13 15.07 18.74
C LYS A 325 -6.16 15.11 19.92
N LYS A 326 -5.31 14.09 20.07
CA LYS A 326 -4.22 14.07 21.05
C LYS A 326 -3.12 13.09 20.64
N ILE A 327 -1.89 13.40 21.01
CA ILE A 327 -0.80 12.42 20.94
C ILE A 327 -1.08 11.32 21.97
N VAL A 328 -0.96 10.05 21.55
CA VAL A 328 -0.98 8.89 22.43
C VAL A 328 0.47 8.47 22.71
N PRO A 329 0.95 8.55 23.97
CA PRO A 329 2.25 8.02 24.32
C PRO A 329 2.34 6.53 24.00
N ASN A 330 3.40 6.14 23.30
CA ASN A 330 3.68 4.76 22.92
C ASN A 330 5.19 4.49 22.97
N ALA A 331 5.61 3.23 22.77
CA ALA A 331 7.01 2.83 22.87
C ALA A 331 7.91 3.36 21.73
N CYS A 332 7.31 3.81 20.63
CA CYS A 332 8.01 4.27 19.43
C CYS A 332 8.32 5.77 19.44
N SER A 333 7.63 6.56 20.25
CA SER A 333 7.72 8.03 20.24
C SER A 333 8.15 8.62 21.58
N GLU A 334 9.10 9.55 21.54
CA GLU A 334 9.47 10.43 22.67
C GLU A 334 9.31 11.90 22.23
N TRP A 335 8.67 12.73 23.05
CA TRP A 335 8.24 14.08 22.65
C TRP A 335 8.86 15.18 23.52
N GLU A 336 9.19 16.32 22.90
CA GLU A 336 9.36 17.61 23.56
C GLU A 336 8.17 18.53 23.21
N TYR A 337 7.62 19.22 24.21
CA TYR A 337 6.45 20.10 24.08
C TYR A 337 6.84 21.58 24.20
#